data_AF-A0A848CCM8-F1
#
_entry.id   AF-A0A848CCM8-F1
#
_cell.length_a   1.000
_cell.length_b   1.000
_cell.length_c   1.000
_cell.angle_alpha   90.00
_cell.angle_beta   90.00
_cell.angle_gamma   90.00
#
_symmetry.space_group_name_H-M   'P 1'
#
loop_
_entity.id
_entity.type
_entity.pdbx_description
1 polymer ?
#
loop_
_entity_poly.entity_id
_entity_poly.type
_entity_poly.pdbx_seq_one_letter_code
_entity_poly.pdbx_strand_id
1 'polypeptide(L)'
;MKTHVTVIPSDGIISVDGEVLFLDGITSETFHALQWHDGAGHVEPGDGLPNEELSTDDYAGRVAPFVALWEEEKARLEEEANRPPTDEELAAQAVAEARAQSRSILMARMQADMVQTGAFAAAEFATFAKAGLFTDWAAGRTYAKGYRLAHKGIVYEVMQEVTAIENQPPDAAGLLAVYRPLSVDPETGEEPDGSREHPFAFLYGMDVTKDCYYSYEDKLWLARADMPACVWVPGTAGLWQWEEASAA
;
A
#
# COMPACT_ATOMS: atom_id res chain seq x y z
N MET A 1 47.69 -22.48 0.36
CA MET A 1 47.66 -22.22 1.81
C MET A 1 46.69 -21.08 2.03
N LYS A 2 45.77 -21.17 3.00
CA LYS A 2 44.93 -20.03 3.39
C LYS A 2 45.79 -19.01 4.13
N THR A 3 45.44 -17.73 4.01
CA THR A 3 46.29 -16.64 4.51
C THR A 3 45.99 -16.35 5.97
N HIS A 4 44.71 -16.35 6.35
CA HIS A 4 44.27 -16.12 7.72
C HIS A 4 43.40 -17.28 8.19
N VAL A 5 43.77 -17.90 9.31
CA VAL A 5 42.95 -18.94 9.94
C VAL A 5 42.87 -18.66 11.44
N THR A 6 41.67 -18.66 11.98
CA THR A 6 41.44 -18.61 13.43
C THR A 6 40.54 -19.76 13.82
N VAL A 7 40.94 -20.55 14.81
CA VAL A 7 40.16 -21.66 15.36
C VAL A 7 39.96 -21.40 16.84
N ILE A 8 38.72 -21.42 17.30
CA ILE A 8 38.34 -21.29 18.71
C ILE A 8 37.47 -22.49 19.06
N PRO A 9 38.08 -23.59 19.54
CA PRO A 9 37.37 -24.82 19.87
C PRO A 9 36.17 -24.64 20.79
N SER A 10 36.32 -23.89 21.88
CA SER A 10 35.25 -23.71 22.88
C SER A 10 33.95 -23.17 22.30
N ASP A 11 34.08 -22.39 21.23
CA ASP A 11 32.97 -21.69 20.57
C ASP A 11 32.53 -22.41 19.29
N GLY A 12 33.21 -23.50 18.92
CA GLY A 12 33.00 -24.20 17.65
C GLY A 12 33.38 -23.35 16.43
N ILE A 13 34.19 -22.31 16.58
CA ILE A 13 34.45 -21.35 15.50
C ILE A 13 35.67 -21.75 14.68
N ILE A 14 35.51 -21.76 13.37
CA ILE A 14 36.61 -21.69 12.41
C ILE A 14 36.39 -20.48 11.51
N SER A 15 37.35 -19.56 11.48
CA SER A 15 37.42 -18.47 10.51
C SER A 15 38.54 -18.71 9.53
N VAL A 16 38.23 -18.63 8.23
CA VAL A 16 39.20 -18.74 7.13
C VAL A 16 39.07 -17.51 6.24
N ASP A 17 40.15 -16.77 6.08
CA ASP A 17 40.24 -15.55 5.25
C ASP A 17 39.10 -14.53 5.51
N GLY A 18 38.64 -14.45 6.76
CA GLY A 18 37.59 -13.52 7.22
C GLY A 18 36.16 -14.08 7.19
N GLU A 19 35.96 -15.27 6.64
CA GLU A 19 34.67 -15.97 6.65
C GLU A 19 34.59 -16.92 7.85
N VAL A 20 33.49 -16.86 8.61
CA VAL A 20 33.33 -17.60 9.87
C VAL A 20 32.28 -18.67 9.71
N LEU A 21 32.61 -19.90 10.10
CA LEU A 21 31.67 -21.03 10.23
C LEU A 21 31.71 -21.61 11.64
N PHE A 22 30.58 -22.20 12.04
CA PHE A 22 30.39 -22.88 13.32
C PHE A 22 30.34 -24.39 13.09
N LEU A 23 31.26 -25.12 13.72
CA LEU A 23 31.42 -26.56 13.62
C LEU A 23 31.51 -27.15 15.02
N ASP A 24 30.42 -27.75 15.50
CA ASP A 24 30.40 -28.42 16.82
C ASP A 24 31.47 -29.53 16.94
N GLY A 25 31.89 -30.11 15.81
CA GLY A 25 32.90 -31.17 15.74
C GLY A 25 34.27 -30.79 16.31
N ILE A 26 34.62 -29.50 16.37
CA ILE A 26 35.92 -29.04 16.91
C ILE A 26 35.88 -28.69 18.40
N THR A 27 34.71 -28.78 19.06
CA THR A 27 34.56 -28.39 20.47
C THR A 27 35.32 -29.29 21.46
N SER A 28 35.80 -30.43 20.99
CA SER A 28 36.61 -31.38 21.79
C SER A 28 38.12 -31.17 21.68
N GLU A 29 38.57 -30.22 20.86
CA GLU A 29 39.98 -29.87 20.78
C GLU A 29 40.49 -29.32 22.13
N THR A 30 41.75 -29.61 22.43
CA THR A 30 42.31 -29.39 23.78
C THR A 30 42.96 -28.02 23.98
N PHE A 31 43.10 -27.23 22.92
CA PHE A 31 43.71 -25.90 22.95
C PHE A 31 42.65 -24.80 23.02
N HIS A 32 43.05 -23.61 23.50
CA HIS A 32 42.16 -22.45 23.61
C HIS A 32 41.92 -21.76 22.27
N ALA A 33 42.98 -21.49 21.51
CA ALA A 33 42.89 -20.89 20.18
C ALA A 33 44.05 -21.30 19.27
N LEU A 34 43.81 -21.35 17.96
CA LEU A 34 44.86 -21.40 16.94
C LEU A 34 44.70 -20.16 16.06
N GLN A 35 45.77 -19.40 15.90
CA GLN A 35 45.81 -18.20 15.07
C GLN A 35 46.94 -18.31 14.05
N TRP A 36 46.59 -18.27 12.77
CA TRP A 36 47.51 -18.33 11.64
C TRP A 36 47.37 -17.09 10.77
N HIS A 37 48.51 -16.51 10.40
CA HIS A 37 48.58 -15.35 9.52
C HIS A 37 49.85 -15.40 8.67
N ASP A 38 49.68 -15.53 7.35
CA ASP A 38 50.71 -15.31 6.32
C ASP A 38 52.07 -16.00 6.60
N GLY A 39 52.05 -17.33 6.78
CA GLY A 39 53.27 -18.14 6.93
C GLY A 39 53.75 -18.34 8.37
N ALA A 40 53.10 -17.73 9.35
CA ALA A 40 53.38 -17.93 10.76
C ALA A 40 52.10 -17.95 11.60
N GLY A 41 52.19 -18.42 12.83
CA GLY A 41 51.06 -18.43 13.75
C GLY A 41 51.44 -18.85 15.15
N HIS A 42 50.43 -19.11 15.96
CA HIS A 42 50.59 -19.73 17.26
C HIS A 42 49.35 -20.53 17.66
N VAL A 43 49.57 -21.51 18.53
CA VAL A 43 48.51 -22.20 19.27
C VAL A 43 48.60 -21.78 20.73
N GLU A 44 47.48 -21.36 21.29
CA GLU A 44 47.31 -21.07 22.71
C GLU A 44 46.79 -22.34 23.37
N PRO A 45 47.58 -23.07 24.17
CA PRO A 45 47.13 -24.31 24.79
C PRO A 45 46.01 -24.11 25.80
N GLY A 46 45.90 -22.90 26.37
CA GLY A 46 45.02 -22.60 27.51
C GLY A 46 45.73 -22.67 28.85
N ASP A 47 44.96 -22.48 29.94
CA ASP A 47 45.40 -22.66 31.34
C ASP A 47 46.69 -21.90 31.74
N GLY A 48 46.96 -20.77 31.10
CA GLY A 48 48.13 -19.92 31.37
C GLY A 48 49.45 -20.50 30.88
N LEU A 49 49.43 -21.53 30.03
CA LEU A 49 50.60 -22.05 29.35
C LEU A 49 51.09 -21.08 28.26
N PRO A 50 52.40 -21.02 27.97
CA PRO A 50 52.94 -20.16 26.92
C PRO A 50 52.44 -20.59 25.53
N ASN A 51 52.33 -19.63 24.62
CA ASN A 51 51.94 -19.87 23.23
C ASN A 51 52.98 -20.74 22.51
N GLU A 52 52.51 -21.73 21.76
CA GLU A 52 53.33 -22.55 20.86
C GLU A 52 53.43 -21.85 19.51
N GLU A 53 54.63 -21.41 19.10
CA GLU A 53 54.85 -20.81 17.78
C GLU A 53 54.64 -21.84 16.66
N LEU A 54 54.00 -21.41 15.58
CA LEU A 54 53.83 -22.17 14.34
C LEU A 54 54.61 -21.51 13.21
N SER A 55 55.29 -22.33 12.42
CA SER A 55 55.97 -21.95 11.19
C SER A 55 55.25 -22.51 9.96
N THR A 56 55.70 -22.13 8.76
CA THR A 56 55.20 -22.70 7.49
C THR A 56 55.23 -24.23 7.45
N ASP A 57 56.22 -24.85 8.07
CA ASP A 57 56.35 -26.32 8.09
C ASP A 57 55.24 -26.98 8.94
N ASP A 58 54.68 -26.26 9.91
CA ASP A 58 53.61 -26.75 10.78
C ASP A 58 52.21 -26.64 10.15
N TYR A 59 52.05 -25.82 9.10
CA TYR A 59 50.74 -25.55 8.50
C TYR A 59 50.02 -26.84 8.11
N ALA A 60 50.73 -27.76 7.43
CA ALA A 60 50.14 -29.00 6.93
C ALA A 60 49.61 -29.90 8.05
N GLY A 61 50.24 -29.90 9.23
CA GLY A 61 49.86 -30.75 10.36
C GLY A 61 48.90 -30.09 11.34
N ARG A 62 49.00 -28.76 11.53
CA ARG A 62 48.29 -28.04 12.61
C ARG A 62 47.14 -27.17 12.10
N VAL A 63 47.25 -26.58 10.90
CA VAL A 63 46.27 -25.60 10.39
C VAL A 63 45.40 -26.18 9.28
N ALA A 64 46.01 -26.90 8.34
CA ALA A 64 45.33 -27.48 7.18
C ALA A 64 44.14 -28.40 7.55
N PRO A 65 44.16 -29.20 8.63
CA PRO A 65 43.00 -30.00 9.03
C PRO A 65 41.76 -29.15 9.32
N PHE A 66 41.90 -28.01 10.01
CA PHE A 66 40.77 -27.12 10.33
C PHE A 66 40.27 -26.37 9.09
N VAL A 67 41.17 -26.00 8.17
CA VAL A 67 40.78 -25.44 6.88
C VAL A 67 39.97 -26.46 6.07
N ALA A 68 40.36 -27.73 6.06
CA ALA A 68 39.62 -28.78 5.36
C ALA A 68 38.22 -28.98 5.93
N LEU A 69 38.08 -29.01 7.27
CA LEU A 69 36.77 -29.06 7.93
C LEU A 69 35.89 -27.87 7.56
N TRP A 70 36.47 -26.66 7.56
CA TRP A 70 35.77 -25.45 7.15
C TRP A 70 35.35 -25.47 5.69
N GLU A 71 36.20 -25.94 4.77
CA GLU A 71 35.89 -26.02 3.34
C GLU A 71 34.79 -27.05 3.06
N GLU A 72 34.79 -28.19 3.76
CA GLU A 72 33.73 -29.20 3.69
C GLU A 72 32.39 -28.63 4.17
N GLU A 73 32.38 -27.97 5.34
CA GLU A 73 31.16 -27.37 5.87
C GLU A 73 30.66 -26.22 4.99
N LYS A 74 31.57 -25.40 4.44
CA LYS A 74 31.21 -24.37 3.47
C LYS A 74 30.54 -24.98 2.25
N ALA A 75 31.12 -26.03 1.67
CA ALA A 75 30.55 -26.69 0.50
C ALA A 75 29.16 -27.28 0.80
N ARG A 76 28.98 -27.90 1.98
CA ARG A 76 27.68 -28.43 2.43
C ARG A 76 26.63 -27.32 2.56
N LEU A 77 26.99 -26.18 3.14
CA LEU A 77 26.10 -25.02 3.28
C LEU A 77 25.77 -24.39 1.93
N GLU A 78 26.73 -24.30 1.02
CA GLU A 78 26.52 -23.80 -0.34
C GLU A 78 25.60 -24.73 -1.15
N GLU A 79 25.73 -26.05 -1.01
CA GLU A 79 24.84 -27.02 -1.63
C GLU A 79 23.41 -26.90 -1.08
N GLU A 80 23.26 -26.82 0.24
CA GLU A 80 21.95 -26.64 0.89
C GLU A 80 21.31 -25.30 0.50
N ALA A 81 22.07 -24.22 0.42
CA ALA A 81 21.57 -22.91 0.01
C ALA A 81 21.10 -22.89 -1.46
N ASN A 82 21.72 -23.71 -2.32
CA ASN A 82 21.40 -23.80 -3.74
C ASN A 82 20.45 -24.96 -4.08
N ARG A 83 19.96 -25.71 -3.07
CA ARG A 83 19.02 -26.78 -3.33
C ARG A 83 17.74 -26.21 -3.94
N PRO A 84 17.11 -26.92 -4.90
CA PRO A 84 15.79 -26.52 -5.37
C PRO A 84 14.79 -26.55 -4.20
N PRO A 85 13.78 -25.65 -4.20
CA PRO A 85 12.68 -25.73 -3.26
C PRO A 85 12.00 -27.11 -3.35
N THR A 86 11.63 -27.65 -2.19
CA THR A 86 10.82 -28.87 -2.12
C THR A 86 9.39 -28.61 -2.61
N ASP A 87 8.68 -29.68 -2.97
CA ASP A 87 7.27 -29.59 -3.33
C ASP A 87 6.42 -28.99 -2.20
N GLU A 88 6.78 -29.25 -0.94
CA GLU A 88 6.10 -28.67 0.22
C GLU A 88 6.33 -27.16 0.33
N GLU A 89 7.57 -26.69 0.12
CA GLU A 89 7.90 -25.26 0.11
C GLU A 89 7.21 -24.53 -1.05
N LEU A 90 7.18 -25.14 -2.24
CA LEU A 90 6.44 -24.62 -3.40
C LEU A 90 4.93 -24.55 -3.13
N ALA A 91 4.36 -25.60 -2.53
CA ALA A 91 2.96 -25.62 -2.17
C ALA A 91 2.63 -24.56 -1.09
N ALA A 92 3.49 -24.39 -0.09
CA ALA A 92 3.34 -23.37 0.94
C ALA A 92 3.41 -21.95 0.34
N GLN A 93 4.34 -21.71 -0.60
CA GLN A 93 4.45 -20.46 -1.33
C GLN A 93 3.18 -20.19 -2.15
N ALA A 94 2.71 -21.18 -2.93
CA ALA A 94 1.49 -21.05 -3.73
C ALA A 94 0.27 -20.73 -2.85
N VAL A 95 0.15 -21.35 -1.67
CA VAL A 95 -0.91 -21.05 -0.70
C VAL A 95 -0.77 -19.64 -0.12
N ALA A 96 0.46 -19.18 0.18
CA ALA A 96 0.71 -17.83 0.67
C ALA A 96 0.34 -16.77 -0.38
N GLU A 97 0.70 -16.99 -1.65
CA GLU A 97 0.32 -16.15 -2.79
C GLU A 97 -1.20 -16.14 -2.98
N ALA A 98 -1.85 -17.30 -2.97
CA ALA A 98 -3.31 -17.39 -3.07
C ALA A 98 -4.01 -16.65 -1.92
N ARG A 99 -3.49 -16.70 -0.70
CA ARG A 99 -4.00 -15.92 0.45
C ARG A 99 -3.81 -14.41 0.25
N ALA A 100 -2.68 -13.98 -0.30
CA ALA A 100 -2.45 -12.57 -0.62
C ALA A 100 -3.41 -12.08 -1.71
N GLN A 101 -3.55 -12.83 -2.80
CA GLN A 101 -4.49 -12.54 -3.88
C GLN A 101 -5.93 -12.51 -3.39
N SER A 102 -6.34 -13.49 -2.57
CA SER A 102 -7.69 -13.56 -2.01
C SER A 102 -8.03 -12.33 -1.18
N ARG A 103 -7.11 -11.86 -0.31
CA ARG A 103 -7.30 -10.64 0.47
C ARG A 103 -7.48 -9.42 -0.43
N SER A 104 -6.67 -9.29 -1.48
CA SER A 104 -6.78 -8.19 -2.44
C SER A 104 -8.13 -8.21 -3.17
N ILE A 105 -8.57 -9.38 -3.64
CA ILE A 105 -9.84 -9.54 -4.36
C ILE A 105 -11.02 -9.19 -3.45
N LEU A 106 -11.03 -9.73 -2.22
CA LEU A 106 -12.10 -9.47 -1.25
C LEU A 106 -12.16 -7.99 -0.87
N MET A 107 -11.03 -7.35 -0.62
CA MET A 107 -10.98 -5.91 -0.31
C MET A 107 -11.46 -5.06 -1.47
N ALA A 108 -11.03 -5.35 -2.71
CA ALA A 108 -11.50 -4.63 -3.88
C ALA A 108 -13.02 -4.78 -4.08
N ARG A 109 -13.56 -5.99 -3.88
CA ARG A 109 -14.99 -6.23 -3.99
C ARG A 109 -15.79 -5.53 -2.89
N MET A 110 -15.30 -5.58 -1.65
CA MET A 110 -15.90 -4.88 -0.52
C MET A 110 -15.91 -3.37 -0.74
N GLN A 111 -14.82 -2.80 -1.24
CA GLN A 111 -14.75 -1.37 -1.57
C GLN A 111 -15.75 -1.00 -2.66
N ALA A 112 -15.82 -1.78 -3.75
CA ALA A 112 -16.76 -1.54 -4.85
C ALA A 112 -18.23 -1.63 -4.40
N ASP A 113 -18.56 -2.57 -3.53
CA ASP A 113 -19.90 -2.68 -2.95
C ASP A 113 -20.21 -1.51 -2.00
N MET A 114 -19.22 -1.12 -1.19
CA MET A 114 -19.40 -0.07 -0.21
C MET A 114 -19.63 1.30 -0.85
N VAL A 115 -18.89 1.66 -1.90
CA VAL A 115 -19.10 2.94 -2.60
C VAL A 115 -20.47 3.01 -3.30
N GLN A 116 -21.06 1.86 -3.66
CA GLN A 116 -22.40 1.79 -4.28
C GLN A 116 -23.53 1.93 -3.27
N THR A 117 -23.36 1.50 -2.02
CA THR A 117 -24.47 1.35 -1.06
C THR A 117 -24.32 2.17 0.22
N GLY A 118 -23.10 2.55 0.58
CA GLY A 118 -22.80 3.30 1.80
C GLY A 118 -23.37 4.71 1.80
N ALA A 119 -23.60 5.26 2.99
CA ALA A 119 -23.91 6.66 3.17
C ALA A 119 -22.60 7.43 3.38
N PHE A 120 -22.36 8.44 2.56
CA PHE A 120 -21.16 9.27 2.59
C PHE A 120 -21.54 10.74 2.40
N ALA A 121 -20.69 11.63 2.90
CA ALA A 121 -20.78 13.05 2.62
C ALA A 121 -20.36 13.34 1.16
N ALA A 122 -20.79 14.50 0.64
CA ALA A 122 -20.48 14.90 -0.73
C ALA A 122 -18.97 15.04 -1.00
N ALA A 123 -18.20 15.46 0.01
CA ALA A 123 -16.73 15.56 -0.06
C ALA A 123 -16.05 14.19 -0.18
N GLU A 124 -16.56 13.19 0.53
CA GLU A 124 -16.08 11.81 0.45
C GLU A 124 -16.35 11.25 -0.97
N PHE A 125 -17.54 11.47 -1.52
CA PHE A 125 -17.84 11.09 -2.90
C PHE A 125 -16.92 11.77 -3.92
N ALA A 126 -16.57 13.04 -3.73
CA ALA A 126 -15.61 13.74 -4.60
C ALA A 126 -14.21 13.09 -4.53
N THR A 127 -13.78 12.72 -3.32
CA THR A 127 -12.51 12.01 -3.10
C THR A 127 -12.53 10.64 -3.79
N PHE A 128 -13.63 9.90 -3.69
CA PHE A 128 -13.80 8.59 -4.32
C PHE A 128 -13.87 8.67 -5.86
N ALA A 129 -14.49 9.72 -6.41
CA ALA A 129 -14.47 9.99 -7.85
C ALA A 129 -13.04 10.26 -8.34
N LYS A 130 -12.29 11.10 -7.63
CA LYS A 130 -10.87 11.36 -7.94
C LYS A 130 -10.01 10.11 -7.85
N ALA A 131 -10.33 9.21 -6.91
CA ALA A 131 -9.66 7.92 -6.76
C ALA A 131 -10.10 6.86 -7.81
N GLY A 132 -11.07 7.17 -8.67
CA GLY A 132 -11.53 6.25 -9.72
C GLY A 132 -12.35 5.07 -9.21
N LEU A 133 -13.06 5.23 -8.09
CA LEU A 133 -13.82 4.13 -7.45
C LEU A 133 -15.19 3.87 -8.09
N PHE A 134 -15.63 4.72 -9.00
CA PHE A 134 -16.89 4.60 -9.72
C PHE A 134 -16.64 4.28 -11.19
N THR A 135 -17.58 3.57 -11.80
CA THR A 135 -17.58 3.38 -13.25
C THR A 135 -17.99 4.69 -13.91
N ASP A 136 -17.25 5.11 -14.94
CA ASP A 136 -17.62 6.27 -15.74
C ASP A 136 -18.92 6.03 -16.53
N TRP A 137 -19.74 7.07 -16.60
CA TRP A 137 -20.93 7.10 -17.43
C TRP A 137 -20.57 6.86 -18.90
N ALA A 138 -21.32 5.98 -19.55
CA ALA A 138 -21.16 5.71 -20.97
C ALA A 138 -22.53 5.51 -21.63
N ALA A 139 -22.72 6.12 -22.80
CA ALA A 139 -23.88 5.89 -23.64
C ALA A 139 -24.01 4.42 -24.05
N GLY A 140 -25.24 3.97 -24.28
CA GLY A 140 -25.57 2.59 -24.67
C GLY A 140 -25.59 1.58 -23.52
N ARG A 141 -25.26 2.00 -22.28
CA ARG A 141 -25.38 1.15 -21.09
C ARG A 141 -26.73 1.34 -20.40
N THR A 142 -27.28 0.27 -19.88
CA THR A 142 -28.44 0.33 -18.97
C THR A 142 -27.94 0.38 -17.54
N TYR A 143 -28.38 1.39 -16.80
CA TYR A 143 -28.11 1.57 -15.38
C TYR A 143 -29.37 1.34 -14.57
N ALA A 144 -29.27 0.54 -13.53
CA ALA A 144 -30.37 0.28 -12.60
C ALA A 144 -30.58 1.47 -11.66
N LYS A 145 -31.80 1.61 -11.12
CA LYS A 145 -32.09 2.55 -10.04
C LYS A 145 -31.18 2.28 -8.82
N GLY A 146 -30.65 3.35 -8.23
CA GLY A 146 -29.72 3.35 -7.10
C GLY A 146 -28.25 3.16 -7.53
N TYR A 147 -27.97 2.88 -8.80
CA TYR A 147 -26.59 2.74 -9.26
C TYR A 147 -25.85 4.06 -9.19
N ARG A 148 -24.59 4.04 -8.72
CA ARG A 148 -23.73 5.21 -8.62
C ARG A 148 -22.64 5.17 -9.68
N LEU A 149 -22.47 6.27 -10.41
CA LEU A 149 -21.51 6.38 -11.51
C LEU A 149 -20.80 7.74 -11.49
N ALA A 150 -19.67 7.85 -12.18
CA ALA A 150 -18.96 9.11 -12.33
C ALA A 150 -19.25 9.74 -13.70
N HIS A 151 -19.38 11.06 -13.74
CA HIS A 151 -19.37 11.83 -14.98
C HIS A 151 -18.68 13.17 -14.72
N LYS A 152 -17.59 13.44 -15.46
CA LYS A 152 -16.77 14.66 -15.32
C LYS A 152 -16.31 14.92 -13.88
N GLY A 153 -15.92 13.86 -13.16
CA GLY A 153 -15.45 13.96 -11.77
C GLY A 153 -16.55 14.09 -10.71
N ILE A 154 -17.82 14.14 -11.12
CA ILE A 154 -18.97 14.18 -10.21
C ILE A 154 -19.60 12.79 -10.11
N VAL A 155 -19.90 12.33 -8.90
CA VAL A 155 -20.67 11.10 -8.67
C VAL A 155 -22.16 11.40 -8.81
N TYR A 156 -22.88 10.59 -9.57
CA TYR A 156 -24.33 10.66 -9.69
C TYR A 156 -24.98 9.35 -9.23
N GLU A 157 -26.12 9.45 -8.57
CA GLU A 157 -27.04 8.33 -8.33
C GLU A 157 -28.13 8.29 -9.39
N VAL A 158 -28.38 7.09 -9.90
CA VAL A 158 -29.43 6.82 -10.89
C VAL A 158 -30.78 6.70 -10.18
N MET A 159 -31.69 7.63 -10.43
CA MET A 159 -32.97 7.72 -9.70
C MET A 159 -34.06 6.80 -10.25
N GLN A 160 -33.89 6.34 -11.49
CA GLN A 160 -34.75 5.37 -12.17
C GLN A 160 -33.92 4.56 -13.17
N GLU A 161 -34.33 3.33 -13.46
CA GLU A 161 -33.67 2.55 -14.52
C GLU A 161 -33.67 3.33 -15.84
N VAL A 162 -32.51 3.38 -16.49
CA VAL A 162 -32.32 4.16 -17.71
C VAL A 162 -31.32 3.46 -18.62
N THR A 163 -31.61 3.45 -19.92
CA THR A 163 -30.60 3.18 -20.96
C THR A 163 -30.00 4.51 -21.38
N ALA A 164 -28.72 4.71 -21.08
CA ALA A 164 -28.01 5.96 -21.35
C ALA A 164 -27.94 6.23 -22.85
N ILE A 165 -28.24 7.47 -23.25
CA ILE A 165 -28.16 7.95 -24.62
C ILE A 165 -27.17 9.10 -24.66
N GLU A 166 -26.37 9.20 -25.72
CA GLU A 166 -25.25 10.15 -25.84
C GLU A 166 -25.65 11.62 -25.65
N ASN A 167 -26.84 12.01 -26.10
CA ASN A 167 -27.36 13.37 -25.96
C ASN A 167 -28.07 13.64 -24.61
N GLN A 168 -28.06 12.67 -23.70
CA GLN A 168 -28.68 12.75 -22.37
C GLN A 168 -27.67 12.34 -21.27
N PRO A 169 -26.49 13.00 -21.19
CA PRO A 169 -25.54 12.76 -20.11
C PRO A 169 -26.09 13.25 -18.75
N PRO A 170 -25.48 12.84 -17.62
CA PRO A 170 -25.93 13.20 -16.28
C PRO A 170 -26.06 14.69 -16.01
N ASP A 171 -25.23 15.53 -16.64
CA ASP A 171 -25.21 16.99 -16.50
C ASP A 171 -26.13 17.71 -17.50
N ALA A 172 -26.85 16.99 -18.36
CA ALA A 172 -27.74 17.61 -19.35
C ALA A 172 -29.01 18.20 -18.71
N ALA A 173 -29.49 19.29 -19.31
CA ALA A 173 -30.72 19.93 -18.90
C ALA A 173 -31.91 18.95 -18.90
N GLY A 174 -32.62 18.87 -17.76
CA GLY A 174 -33.78 17.99 -17.58
C GLY A 174 -33.45 16.54 -17.18
N LEU A 175 -32.17 16.16 -17.07
CA LEU A 175 -31.78 14.79 -16.70
C LEU A 175 -31.64 14.54 -15.21
N LEU A 176 -31.89 15.54 -14.38
CA LEU A 176 -31.78 15.46 -12.91
C LEU A 176 -32.79 14.52 -12.25
N ALA A 177 -33.93 14.29 -12.92
CA ALA A 177 -34.90 13.29 -12.51
C ALA A 177 -34.39 11.85 -12.74
N VAL A 178 -33.32 11.70 -13.52
CA VAL A 178 -32.69 10.43 -13.88
C VAL A 178 -31.35 10.26 -13.18
N TYR A 179 -30.52 11.30 -13.14
CA TYR A 179 -29.20 11.31 -12.51
C TYR A 179 -29.11 12.44 -11.48
N ARG A 180 -28.95 12.10 -10.20
CA ARG A 180 -28.83 13.09 -9.13
C ARG A 180 -27.38 13.17 -8.64
N PRO A 181 -26.73 14.34 -8.63
CA PRO A 181 -25.35 14.46 -8.15
C PRO A 181 -25.26 14.18 -6.65
N LEU A 182 -24.23 13.45 -6.24
CA LEU A 182 -23.90 13.09 -4.85
C LEU A 182 -22.60 13.73 -4.34
N SER A 183 -21.72 14.21 -5.22
CA SER A 183 -20.48 14.90 -4.86
C SER A 183 -20.50 16.38 -5.27
N VAL A 184 -19.62 17.19 -4.70
CA VAL A 184 -19.37 18.58 -5.09
C VAL A 184 -18.31 18.69 -6.20
N ASP A 185 -18.19 19.88 -6.81
CA ASP A 185 -17.11 20.22 -7.74
C ASP A 185 -15.73 20.17 -7.03
N PRO A 186 -14.71 19.50 -7.60
CA PRO A 186 -13.42 19.27 -6.95
C PRO A 186 -12.50 20.50 -6.81
N GLU A 187 -12.85 21.69 -7.29
CA GLU A 187 -11.89 22.82 -7.40
C GLU A 187 -11.40 23.44 -6.09
N THR A 188 -12.09 23.32 -4.94
CA THR A 188 -11.72 24.09 -3.72
C THR A 188 -10.89 23.33 -2.70
N GLY A 189 -10.87 21.99 -2.72
CA GLY A 189 -10.01 21.17 -1.83
C GLY A 189 -10.32 21.22 -0.33
N GLU A 190 -11.30 22.01 0.11
CA GLU A 190 -11.82 22.06 1.49
C GLU A 190 -13.13 21.28 1.59
N GLU A 191 -13.37 20.58 2.72
CA GLU A 191 -14.64 19.88 2.96
C GLU A 191 -15.76 20.91 3.17
N PRO A 192 -16.71 21.05 2.24
CA PRO A 192 -17.82 21.95 2.45
C PRO A 192 -18.78 21.34 3.48
N ASP A 193 -19.07 22.09 4.54
CA ASP A 193 -20.04 21.74 5.57
C ASP A 193 -21.34 22.57 5.44
N GLY A 194 -21.42 23.43 4.43
CA GLY A 194 -22.54 24.34 4.20
C GLY A 194 -22.49 25.58 5.10
N SER A 195 -21.41 25.79 5.85
CA SER A 195 -21.11 27.05 6.51
C SER A 195 -20.74 28.13 5.50
N ARG A 196 -20.65 29.36 5.99
CA ARG A 196 -20.27 30.51 5.17
C ARG A 196 -18.80 30.42 4.74
N GLU A 197 -17.97 29.85 5.61
CA GLU A 197 -16.53 29.64 5.43
C GLU A 197 -16.25 28.47 4.47
N HIS A 198 -17.07 27.41 4.53
CA HIS A 198 -16.94 26.22 3.69
C HIS A 198 -18.29 25.90 2.99
N PRO A 199 -18.72 26.73 2.01
CA PRO A 199 -19.99 26.55 1.33
C PRO A 199 -19.99 25.36 0.37
N PHE A 200 -21.16 24.73 0.17
CA PHE A 200 -21.32 23.71 -0.85
C PHE A 200 -21.18 24.30 -2.26
N ALA A 201 -20.48 23.65 -3.18
CA ALA A 201 -20.56 24.04 -4.59
C ALA A 201 -21.98 23.76 -5.11
N PHE A 202 -22.68 24.79 -5.61
CA PHE A 202 -23.99 24.58 -6.21
C PHE A 202 -23.86 23.81 -7.51
N LEU A 203 -24.45 22.62 -7.54
CA LEU A 203 -24.63 21.84 -8.75
C LEU A 203 -26.11 21.84 -9.12
N TYR A 204 -26.39 22.11 -10.40
CA TYR A 204 -27.75 22.05 -10.93
C TYR A 204 -28.36 20.69 -10.61
N GLY A 205 -29.48 20.67 -9.88
CA GLY A 205 -30.22 19.46 -9.49
C GLY A 205 -29.75 18.73 -8.24
N MET A 206 -28.81 19.29 -7.49
CA MET A 206 -28.48 18.77 -6.16
C MET A 206 -29.63 19.00 -5.17
N ASP A 207 -29.64 18.22 -4.09
CA ASP A 207 -30.50 18.53 -2.95
C ASP A 207 -29.90 19.71 -2.18
N VAL A 208 -30.68 20.77 -2.02
CA VAL A 208 -30.29 21.97 -1.25
C VAL A 208 -30.97 21.97 0.10
N THR A 209 -30.20 22.22 1.15
CA THR A 209 -30.66 22.30 2.53
C THR A 209 -30.81 23.76 2.93
N LYS A 210 -31.94 24.07 3.59
CA LYS A 210 -32.20 25.40 4.13
C LYS A 210 -31.12 25.83 5.11
N ASP A 211 -30.81 27.13 5.12
CA ASP A 211 -29.88 27.79 6.03
C ASP A 211 -28.40 27.39 5.82
N CYS A 212 -28.08 26.62 4.78
CA CYS A 212 -26.72 26.36 4.30
C CYS A 212 -26.29 27.35 3.20
N TYR A 213 -24.97 27.54 3.06
CA TYR A 213 -24.35 28.38 2.04
C TYR A 213 -23.86 27.56 0.85
N TYR A 214 -23.97 28.18 -0.33
CA TYR A 214 -23.61 27.59 -1.61
C TYR A 214 -22.79 28.56 -2.47
N SER A 215 -21.73 28.08 -3.12
CA SER A 215 -20.97 28.85 -4.10
C SER A 215 -21.50 28.63 -5.52
N TYR A 216 -21.69 29.71 -6.27
CA TYR A 216 -22.12 29.68 -7.68
C TYR A 216 -21.68 30.97 -8.39
N GLU A 217 -21.04 30.84 -9.56
CA GLU A 217 -20.53 31.97 -10.36
C GLU A 217 -19.72 33.00 -9.52
N ASP A 218 -18.73 32.50 -8.77
CA ASP A 218 -17.85 33.30 -7.88
C ASP A 218 -18.59 34.08 -6.77
N LYS A 219 -19.85 33.74 -6.50
CA LYS A 219 -20.68 34.34 -5.47
C LYS A 219 -21.12 33.34 -4.43
N LEU A 220 -21.44 33.86 -3.25
CA LEU A 220 -21.95 33.10 -2.12
C LEU A 220 -23.45 33.31 -1.96
N TRP A 221 -24.18 32.22 -1.75
CA TRP A 221 -25.64 32.20 -1.70
C TRP A 221 -26.14 31.45 -0.47
N LEU A 222 -27.07 32.04 0.29
CA LEU A 222 -27.76 31.38 1.39
C LEU A 222 -29.08 30.79 0.89
N ALA A 223 -29.29 29.49 1.14
CA ALA A 223 -30.55 28.82 0.84
C ALA A 223 -31.64 29.21 1.87
N ARG A 224 -32.77 29.75 1.41
CA ARG A 224 -33.91 30.15 2.25
C ARG A 224 -34.97 29.06 2.42
N ALA A 225 -34.84 27.94 1.72
CA ALA A 225 -35.72 26.79 1.82
C ALA A 225 -34.97 25.48 1.52
N ASP A 226 -35.54 24.35 1.95
CA ASP A 226 -35.12 23.03 1.49
C ASP A 226 -35.62 22.85 0.06
N MET A 227 -34.70 22.53 -0.86
CA MET A 227 -34.99 22.39 -2.28
C MET A 227 -34.44 21.06 -2.79
N PRO A 228 -35.18 19.95 -2.61
CA PRO A 228 -34.77 18.67 -3.18
C PRO A 228 -34.80 18.73 -4.70
N ALA A 229 -33.78 18.18 -5.36
CA ALA A 229 -33.53 18.33 -6.79
C ALA A 229 -33.65 19.79 -7.27
N CYS A 230 -32.85 20.68 -6.68
CA CYS A 230 -32.93 22.11 -6.91
C CYS A 230 -32.61 22.48 -8.37
N VAL A 231 -33.64 22.89 -9.11
CA VAL A 231 -33.52 23.46 -10.47
C VAL A 231 -33.49 24.99 -10.47
N TRP A 232 -33.66 25.60 -9.30
CA TRP A 232 -33.63 27.04 -9.10
C TRP A 232 -32.17 27.49 -8.99
N VAL A 233 -31.65 28.10 -10.05
CA VAL A 233 -30.25 28.52 -10.12
C VAL A 233 -30.03 29.80 -9.29
N PRO A 234 -29.06 29.86 -8.36
CA PRO A 234 -28.72 31.07 -7.64
C PRO A 234 -28.44 32.25 -8.57
N GLY A 235 -28.85 33.46 -8.20
CA GLY A 235 -28.70 34.66 -9.04
C GLY A 235 -29.77 34.86 -10.12
N THR A 236 -30.68 33.91 -10.32
CA THR A 236 -31.84 34.12 -11.22
C THR A 236 -32.79 35.16 -10.64
N ALA A 237 -33.07 36.22 -11.41
CA ALA A 237 -33.94 37.31 -10.98
C ALA A 237 -35.34 36.82 -10.58
N GLY A 238 -35.79 37.23 -9.38
CA GLY A 238 -37.12 36.91 -8.86
C GLY A 238 -37.22 35.58 -8.09
N LEU A 239 -36.14 34.82 -7.94
CA LEU A 239 -36.11 33.65 -7.06
C LEU A 239 -35.85 34.09 -5.61
N TRP A 240 -36.79 33.80 -4.71
CA TRP A 240 -36.70 34.15 -3.28
C TRP A 240 -36.01 33.07 -2.44
N GLN A 241 -35.82 31.88 -3.02
CA GLN A 241 -35.19 30.75 -2.35
C GLN A 241 -33.68 30.94 -2.14
N TRP A 242 -33.09 31.91 -2.83
CA TRP A 242 -31.67 32.24 -2.75
C TRP A 242 -31.51 33.68 -2.29
N GLU A 243 -30.60 33.88 -1.34
CA GLU A 243 -30.15 35.20 -0.93
C GLU A 243 -28.65 35.34 -1.21
N GLU A 244 -28.27 36.36 -1.98
CA GLU A 244 -26.86 36.67 -2.20
C GLU A 244 -26.24 37.11 -0.86
N ALA A 245 -25.30 36.33 -0.36
CA ALA A 245 -24.59 36.66 0.85
C ALA A 245 -23.47 37.65 0.49
N SER A 246 -23.58 38.89 0.97
CA SER A 246 -22.54 39.92 0.82
C SER A 246 -21.17 39.38 1.23
N ALA A 247 -20.09 39.73 0.53
CA ALA A 247 -18.72 39.41 0.95
C ALA A 247 -18.44 39.96 2.37
N ALA A 248 -17.71 39.20 3.19
CA ALA A 248 -17.25 39.68 4.50
C ALA A 248 -16.15 40.75 4.34
#